data_AF-A0A812LYA2-F1
#
_entry.id   AF-A0A812LYA2-F1
#
_cell.length_a   1.000
_cell.length_b   1.000
_cell.length_c   1.000
_cell.angle_alpha   90.00
_cell.angle_beta   90.00
_cell.angle_gamma   90.00
#
_symmetry.space_group_name_H-M   'P 1'
#
loop_
_entity.id
_entity.type
_entity.pdbx_description
1 polymer ?
#
loop_
_entity_poly.entity_id
_entity_poly.type
_entity_poly.pdbx_seq_one_letter_code
_entity_poly.pdbx_strand_id
1 'polypeptide(L)'
;APATELRRHAQAALQELPEHLQPEALQRFARSSNLNNSERDILRLLRDVKMMLPLNVSSILCQALHVHYISLATWFRYLLNVKNGGLLIGGFDIHDHFAGVCLREFWRSFAVDRAGHAVFDLHGSRLHRVVPFAVHLDEGRGLRKSAVLVVHAQTIFGAETAPNFMEEFNFSWQEGLSDEKIGEIMRRNQFHNARGSTYRTRMLYTVLPKASYTKRNKNVYGAVLDQLRQECTDLLENGVRLRDGRRFYFCLVAVKGDAPALAKAGNFTRNFQCLGNAICWECMAGAPAVPFEDCRRAPLYEATMYAERPWCTAGPLAEVPGVPGIPEAVYRRDPFHVFKQALGGYYVASSIVLVAELGYWEATQNSFDQVMERSYADFLNYVRECSGRVVPHLKHFTRTNLHYARTSSFPYMRPKGSDVMLLTRWLGFLMHNGPYMEGERKGSMIQNPLEEWHSELFQHIAAAAAGAVKFFRLMHNNGLWLSRVVAHDMAEGAFQFCEAYTSLATLCHNRRLSRYTLVPSLHYFHHFYVDLKKALSNPQNQYISSPALANCEGDEDYIGKICKISRHVHPLVTNRRTIDRFLVRMNFVMEEGAA
;
A
#
# COMPACT_ATOMS: atom_id res chain seq x y z
N ALA A 1 -37.01 9.10 -14.16
CA ALA A 1 -37.00 8.04 -15.20
C ALA A 1 -36.62 6.67 -14.61
N PRO A 2 -35.42 6.42 -14.02
CA PRO A 2 -35.03 5.07 -13.62
C PRO A 2 -35.82 4.47 -12.44
N ALA A 3 -36.13 5.25 -11.40
CA ALA A 3 -36.86 4.73 -10.24
C ALA A 3 -38.33 4.43 -10.55
N THR A 4 -38.95 5.21 -11.43
CA THR A 4 -40.32 4.97 -11.90
C THR A 4 -40.42 3.68 -12.71
N GLU A 5 -39.40 3.41 -13.54
CA GLU A 5 -39.28 2.19 -14.34
C GLU A 5 -38.98 0.97 -13.46
N LEU A 6 -38.03 1.07 -12.53
CA LEU A 6 -37.79 0.05 -11.51
C LEU A 6 -39.05 -0.26 -10.69
N ARG A 7 -39.85 0.76 -10.33
CA ARG A 7 -41.13 0.56 -9.65
C ARG A 7 -42.13 -0.21 -10.51
N ARG A 8 -42.22 0.08 -11.81
CA ARG A 8 -43.07 -0.67 -12.75
C ARG A 8 -42.62 -2.13 -12.87
N HIS A 9 -41.31 -2.37 -12.97
CA HIS A 9 -40.76 -3.73 -12.97
C HIS A 9 -41.07 -4.48 -11.68
N ALA A 10 -40.97 -3.81 -10.53
CA ALA A 10 -41.33 -4.42 -9.25
C ALA A 10 -42.82 -4.71 -9.14
N GLN A 11 -43.69 -3.83 -9.65
CA GLN A 11 -45.13 -4.07 -9.74
C GLN A 11 -45.45 -5.28 -10.63
N ALA A 12 -44.80 -5.40 -11.79
CA ALA A 12 -44.95 -6.54 -12.69
C ALA A 12 -44.46 -7.85 -12.04
N ALA A 13 -43.28 -7.83 -11.42
CA ALA A 13 -42.74 -9.02 -10.73
C ALA A 13 -43.63 -9.49 -9.56
N LEU A 14 -44.32 -8.59 -8.86
CA LEU A 14 -45.30 -8.98 -7.84
C LEU A 14 -46.55 -9.63 -8.43
N GLN A 15 -46.99 -9.19 -9.62
CA GLN A 15 -48.15 -9.80 -10.30
C GLN A 15 -47.86 -11.24 -10.75
N GLU A 16 -46.60 -11.56 -11.02
CA GLU A 16 -46.15 -12.90 -11.42
C GLU A 16 -45.90 -13.84 -10.23
N LEU A 17 -45.79 -13.32 -9.01
CA LEU A 17 -45.51 -14.09 -7.80
C LEU A 17 -46.79 -14.34 -6.97
N PRO A 18 -47.06 -15.60 -6.55
CA PRO A 18 -48.08 -15.88 -5.55
C PRO A 18 -47.89 -15.04 -4.28
N GLU A 19 -48.96 -14.53 -3.66
CA GLU A 19 -48.87 -13.56 -2.55
C GLU A 19 -47.97 -14.02 -1.39
N HIS A 20 -47.96 -15.33 -1.09
CA HIS A 20 -47.13 -15.92 -0.04
C HIS A 20 -45.62 -16.01 -0.38
N LEU A 21 -45.26 -15.81 -1.65
CA LEU A 21 -43.87 -15.79 -2.16
C LEU A 21 -43.38 -14.39 -2.49
N GLN A 22 -44.22 -13.36 -2.36
CA GLN A 22 -43.85 -11.99 -2.64
C GLN A 22 -42.90 -11.44 -1.57
N PRO A 23 -41.65 -11.06 -1.90
CA PRO A 23 -40.74 -10.48 -0.92
C PRO A 23 -41.28 -9.16 -0.39
N GLU A 24 -41.26 -8.97 0.94
CA GLU A 24 -41.70 -7.71 1.58
C GLU A 24 -40.99 -6.48 0.98
N ALA A 25 -39.72 -6.66 0.62
CA ALA A 25 -38.88 -5.69 -0.07
C ALA A 25 -39.48 -5.21 -1.39
N LEU A 26 -39.96 -6.14 -2.21
CA LEU A 26 -40.53 -5.90 -3.51
C LEU A 26 -41.91 -5.24 -3.39
N GLN A 27 -42.73 -5.70 -2.43
CA GLN A 27 -44.02 -5.11 -2.10
C GLN A 27 -43.91 -3.65 -1.66
N ARG A 28 -42.97 -3.33 -0.76
CA ARG A 28 -42.71 -1.95 -0.32
C ARG A 28 -42.26 -1.06 -1.47
N PHE A 29 -41.41 -1.56 -2.36
CA PHE A 29 -40.91 -0.78 -3.48
C PHE A 29 -42.01 -0.48 -4.51
N ALA A 30 -42.82 -1.47 -4.85
CA ALA A 30 -43.96 -1.33 -5.76
C ALA A 30 -45.02 -0.33 -5.25
N ARG A 31 -45.18 -0.22 -3.93
CA ARG A 31 -46.11 0.70 -3.25
C ARG A 31 -45.53 2.10 -2.97
N SER A 32 -44.26 2.35 -3.30
CA SER A 32 -43.64 3.66 -3.06
C SER A 32 -44.29 4.76 -3.92
N SER A 33 -45.00 5.68 -3.26
CA SER A 33 -45.83 6.70 -3.89
C SER A 33 -45.04 7.96 -4.30
N ASN A 34 -43.90 8.25 -3.65
CA ASN A 34 -43.09 9.45 -3.89
C ASN A 34 -41.64 9.08 -4.24
N LEU A 35 -41.32 9.05 -5.53
CA LEU A 35 -39.96 8.87 -6.06
C LEU A 35 -39.39 10.20 -6.61
N ASN A 36 -39.63 11.29 -5.90
CA ASN A 36 -39.21 12.64 -6.31
C ASN A 36 -37.68 12.78 -6.34
N ASN A 37 -36.95 11.97 -5.56
CA ASN A 37 -35.50 11.85 -5.66
C ASN A 37 -35.13 10.36 -5.76
N SER A 38 -35.07 9.87 -6.99
CA SER A 38 -34.84 8.45 -7.31
C SER A 38 -33.69 7.81 -6.53
N GLU A 39 -32.57 8.51 -6.36
CA GLU A 39 -31.41 7.95 -5.66
C GLU A 39 -31.64 7.87 -4.14
N ARG A 40 -32.16 8.95 -3.53
CA ARG A 40 -32.47 8.96 -2.09
C ARG A 40 -33.49 7.90 -1.73
N ASP A 41 -34.54 7.78 -2.54
CA ASP A 41 -35.69 6.95 -2.24
C ASP A 41 -35.33 5.46 -2.44
N ILE A 42 -34.52 5.12 -3.46
CA ILE A 42 -33.93 3.77 -3.62
C ILE A 42 -33.00 3.42 -2.44
N LEU A 43 -32.13 4.34 -2.01
CA LEU A 43 -31.23 4.06 -0.88
C LEU A 43 -31.97 3.84 0.44
N ARG A 44 -33.10 4.53 0.65
CA ARG A 44 -33.97 4.30 1.80
C ARG A 44 -34.57 2.90 1.74
N LEU A 45 -35.12 2.51 0.59
CA LEU A 45 -35.64 1.16 0.39
C LEU A 45 -34.56 0.11 0.67
N LEU A 46 -33.37 0.22 0.06
CA LEU A 46 -32.28 -0.74 0.25
C LEU A 46 -31.91 -0.92 1.73
N ARG A 47 -31.98 0.15 2.53
CA ARG A 47 -31.79 0.08 3.98
C ARG A 47 -32.93 -0.67 4.66
N ASP A 48 -34.18 -0.35 4.32
CA ASP A 48 -35.36 -0.99 4.92
C ASP A 48 -35.39 -2.50 4.66
N VAL A 49 -34.88 -2.92 3.49
CA VAL A 49 -34.82 -4.33 3.08
C VAL A 49 -33.50 -5.01 3.45
N LYS A 50 -32.68 -4.36 4.29
CA LYS A 50 -31.40 -4.88 4.80
C LYS A 50 -30.37 -5.24 3.72
N MET A 51 -30.45 -4.61 2.55
CA MET A 51 -29.46 -4.72 1.45
C MET A 51 -28.40 -3.61 1.49
N MET A 52 -28.25 -2.97 2.66
CA MET A 52 -27.22 -1.97 2.92
C MET A 52 -26.56 -2.33 4.24
N LEU A 53 -25.23 -2.29 4.27
CA LEU A 53 -24.48 -2.59 5.49
C LEU A 53 -24.97 -1.68 6.63
N PRO A 54 -25.32 -2.22 7.81
CA PRO A 54 -26.01 -1.47 8.87
C PRO A 54 -25.05 -0.60 9.70
N LEU A 55 -24.22 0.19 9.01
CA LEU A 55 -23.32 1.17 9.63
C LEU A 55 -23.94 2.56 9.57
N ASN A 56 -23.92 3.25 10.71
CA ASN A 56 -24.33 4.63 10.80
C ASN A 56 -23.28 5.55 10.19
N VAL A 57 -23.74 6.48 9.35
CA VAL A 57 -22.91 7.53 8.76
C VAL A 57 -23.00 8.77 9.65
N SER A 58 -21.89 9.14 10.26
CA SER A 58 -21.73 10.34 11.08
C SER A 58 -21.44 11.56 10.20
N SER A 59 -21.44 12.75 10.81
CA SER A 59 -20.96 13.96 10.15
C SER A 59 -20.27 14.90 11.11
N ILE A 60 -19.20 15.55 10.67
CA ILE A 60 -18.65 16.74 11.31
C ILE A 60 -19.13 17.98 10.56
N LEU A 61 -19.48 19.03 11.30
CA LEU A 61 -19.73 20.35 10.71
C LEU A 61 -18.41 21.13 10.77
N CYS A 62 -17.81 21.39 9.60
CA CYS A 62 -16.63 22.23 9.50
C CYS A 62 -17.00 23.48 8.70
N GLN A 63 -16.98 24.64 9.36
CA GLN A 63 -17.49 25.89 8.82
C GLN A 63 -18.97 25.73 8.40
N ALA A 64 -19.26 25.73 7.09
CA ALA A 64 -20.61 25.52 6.54
C ALA A 64 -20.76 24.18 5.80
N LEU A 65 -19.77 23.29 5.87
CA LEU A 65 -19.78 22.01 5.16
C LEU A 65 -19.98 20.86 6.14
N HIS A 66 -21.01 20.06 5.90
CA HIS A 66 -21.15 18.74 6.52
C HIS A 66 -20.23 17.75 5.81
N VAL A 67 -19.25 17.23 6.53
CA VAL A 67 -18.41 16.14 6.06
C VAL A 67 -18.90 14.85 6.70
N HIS A 68 -19.40 13.95 5.87
CA HIS A 68 -19.84 12.63 6.28
C HIS A 68 -18.69 11.64 6.34
N TYR A 69 -18.74 10.75 7.32
CA TYR A 69 -17.77 9.70 7.53
C TYR A 69 -18.42 8.49 8.22
N ILE A 70 -17.78 7.33 8.16
CA ILE A 70 -18.14 6.16 8.95
C ILE A 70 -17.12 6.06 10.07
N SER A 71 -17.55 6.25 11.32
CA SER A 71 -16.66 6.17 12.48
C SER A 71 -15.94 4.82 12.55
N LEU A 72 -14.67 4.83 12.96
CA LEU A 72 -13.88 3.63 13.21
C LEU A 72 -14.51 2.77 14.30
N ALA A 73 -15.03 3.38 15.37
CA ALA A 73 -15.74 2.66 16.42
C ALA A 73 -16.99 1.94 15.88
N THR A 74 -17.70 2.54 14.93
CA THR A 74 -18.84 1.91 14.25
C THR A 74 -18.40 0.70 13.43
N TRP A 75 -17.31 0.81 12.66
CA TRP A 75 -16.72 -0.31 11.93
C TRP A 75 -16.29 -1.45 12.84
N PHE A 76 -15.48 -1.14 13.85
CA PHE A 76 -14.93 -2.14 14.76
C PHE A 76 -16.00 -2.82 15.59
N ARG A 77 -17.02 -2.08 16.06
CA ARG A 77 -18.17 -2.68 16.73
C ARG A 77 -18.93 -3.64 15.82
N TYR A 78 -19.13 -3.28 14.55
CA TYR A 78 -19.77 -4.17 13.58
C TYR A 78 -18.93 -5.44 13.35
N LEU A 79 -17.64 -5.29 13.07
CA LEU A 79 -16.76 -6.42 12.78
C LEU A 79 -16.62 -7.38 13.96
N LEU A 80 -16.55 -6.86 15.19
CA LEU A 80 -16.50 -7.72 16.39
C LEU A 80 -17.84 -8.41 16.68
N ASN A 81 -18.98 -7.69 16.63
CA ASN A 81 -20.26 -8.25 17.06
C ASN A 81 -21.02 -9.01 15.95
N VAL A 82 -20.76 -8.72 14.68
CA VAL A 82 -21.50 -9.31 13.54
C VAL A 82 -20.65 -10.26 12.71
N LYS A 83 -19.32 -10.06 12.70
CA LYS A 83 -18.36 -10.90 11.95
C LYS A 83 -17.37 -11.62 12.86
N ASN A 84 -17.65 -11.67 14.16
CA ASN A 84 -16.84 -12.29 15.21
C ASN A 84 -15.33 -11.94 15.15
N GLY A 85 -14.99 -10.76 14.63
CA GLY A 85 -13.61 -10.29 14.51
C GLY A 85 -12.69 -11.05 13.55
N GLY A 86 -13.19 -12.03 12.77
CA GLY A 86 -12.37 -12.77 11.80
C GLY A 86 -11.62 -11.87 10.82
N LEU A 87 -12.28 -10.81 10.33
CA LEU A 87 -11.65 -9.82 9.44
C LEU A 87 -10.68 -8.85 10.16
N LEU A 88 -10.69 -8.81 11.49
CA LEU A 88 -9.80 -7.97 12.28
C LEU A 88 -8.54 -8.72 12.72
N ILE A 89 -8.66 -10.01 13.04
CA ILE A 89 -7.60 -10.82 13.66
C ILE A 89 -7.21 -11.98 12.75
N GLY A 90 -6.92 -11.69 11.48
CA GLY A 90 -6.29 -12.64 10.56
C GLY A 90 -7.08 -13.93 10.30
N GLY A 91 -8.40 -13.91 10.40
CA GLY A 91 -9.28 -15.06 10.23
C GLY A 91 -9.72 -15.74 11.52
N PHE A 92 -9.16 -15.37 12.68
CA PHE A 92 -9.57 -15.94 13.97
C PHE A 92 -10.88 -15.35 14.48
N ASP A 93 -11.75 -16.21 15.01
CA ASP A 93 -12.90 -15.79 15.79
C ASP A 93 -12.43 -15.23 17.14
N ILE A 94 -12.99 -14.11 17.60
CA ILE A 94 -12.65 -13.47 18.88
C ILE A 94 -12.95 -14.32 20.12
N HIS A 95 -13.71 -15.41 19.96
CA HIS A 95 -13.97 -16.39 21.00
C HIS A 95 -12.91 -17.50 21.03
N ASP A 96 -12.10 -17.63 20.00
CA ASP A 96 -10.97 -18.56 19.93
C ASP A 96 -9.83 -18.11 20.85
N HIS A 97 -9.24 -19.06 21.57
CA HIS A 97 -8.02 -18.85 22.34
C HIS A 97 -6.88 -18.28 21.48
N PHE A 98 -6.75 -18.77 20.25
CA PHE A 98 -5.66 -18.37 19.35
C PHE A 98 -5.79 -16.94 18.82
N ALA A 99 -6.98 -16.33 18.84
CA ALA A 99 -7.13 -14.90 18.57
C ALA A 99 -6.31 -14.07 19.58
N GLY A 100 -6.37 -14.44 20.87
CA GLY A 100 -5.60 -13.80 21.92
C GLY A 100 -4.10 -14.04 21.77
N VAL A 101 -3.70 -15.24 21.35
CA VAL A 101 -2.28 -15.57 21.04
C VAL A 101 -1.78 -14.71 19.89
N CYS A 102 -2.53 -14.64 18.79
CA CYS A 102 -2.21 -13.81 17.63
C CYS A 102 -1.92 -12.36 18.04
N LEU A 103 -2.82 -11.74 18.82
CA LEU A 103 -2.60 -10.36 19.28
C LEU A 103 -1.37 -10.23 20.19
N ARG A 104 -1.16 -11.13 21.16
CA ARG A 104 0.04 -11.09 22.03
C ARG A 104 1.33 -11.19 21.23
N GLU A 105 1.40 -12.13 20.30
CA GLU A 105 2.59 -12.38 19.51
C GLU A 105 2.89 -11.27 18.50
N PHE A 106 1.84 -10.60 18.01
CA PHE A 106 2.02 -9.37 17.25
C PHE A 106 2.73 -8.32 18.11
N TRP A 107 2.21 -8.03 19.31
CA TRP A 107 2.77 -6.98 20.17
C TRP A 107 4.17 -7.32 20.68
N ARG A 108 4.44 -8.59 20.97
CA ARG A 108 5.78 -9.08 21.34
C ARG A 108 6.79 -8.83 20.23
N SER A 109 6.42 -9.12 18.98
CA SER A 109 7.30 -8.90 17.83
C SER A 109 7.41 -7.41 17.47
N PHE A 110 6.32 -6.64 17.62
CA PHE A 110 6.32 -5.20 17.39
C PHE A 110 7.23 -4.43 18.37
N ALA A 111 7.36 -4.92 19.61
CA ALA A 111 8.25 -4.34 20.62
C ALA A 111 9.73 -4.35 20.19
N VAL A 112 10.14 -5.23 19.28
CA VAL A 112 11.53 -5.30 18.78
C VAL A 112 11.97 -3.96 18.17
N ASP A 113 11.12 -3.37 17.34
CA ASP A 113 11.42 -2.10 16.66
C ASP A 113 10.80 -0.88 17.36
N ARG A 114 9.82 -1.11 18.25
CA ARG A 114 8.97 -0.07 18.86
C ARG A 114 8.79 -0.25 20.37
N ALA A 115 9.81 -0.71 21.08
CA ALA A 115 9.74 -1.05 22.52
C ALA A 115 9.09 0.02 23.42
N GLY A 116 9.30 1.30 23.12
CA GLY A 116 8.74 2.42 23.88
C GLY A 116 7.31 2.82 23.49
N HIS A 117 6.59 2.07 22.65
CA HIS A 117 5.25 2.47 22.23
C HIS A 117 4.28 2.52 23.42
N ALA A 118 3.47 3.59 23.52
CA ALA A 118 2.52 3.82 24.60
C ALA A 118 1.51 2.68 24.85
N VAL A 119 1.37 1.75 23.92
CA VAL A 119 0.49 0.58 24.04
C VAL A 119 0.98 -0.37 25.14
N PHE A 120 2.29 -0.45 25.35
CA PHE A 120 2.88 -1.34 26.37
C PHE A 120 2.59 -0.82 27.78
N ASP A 121 2.60 0.50 27.97
CA ASP A 121 2.23 1.13 29.24
C ASP A 121 0.71 1.06 29.48
N LEU A 122 -0.10 1.41 28.47
CA LEU A 122 -1.56 1.48 28.60
C LEU A 122 -2.25 0.09 28.64
N HIS A 123 -1.63 -0.92 28.03
CA HIS A 123 -2.26 -2.23 27.82
C HIS A 123 -1.35 -3.44 28.08
N GLY A 124 -0.19 -3.28 28.72
CA GLY A 124 0.77 -4.38 28.93
C GLY A 124 0.15 -5.70 29.44
N SER A 125 -0.78 -5.63 30.40
CA SER A 125 -1.48 -6.81 30.96
C SER A 125 -2.58 -7.41 30.07
N ARG A 126 -2.95 -6.71 28.98
CA ARG A 126 -4.14 -7.02 28.16
C ARG A 126 -3.90 -6.91 26.65
N LEU A 127 -2.65 -7.02 26.21
CA LEU A 127 -2.25 -7.00 24.79
C LEU A 127 -3.01 -8.03 23.94
N HIS A 128 -3.45 -9.14 24.54
CA HIS A 128 -4.32 -10.15 23.92
C HIS A 128 -5.71 -9.65 23.48
N ARG A 129 -6.06 -8.38 23.74
CA ARG A 129 -7.30 -7.71 23.32
C ARG A 129 -7.07 -6.38 22.62
N VAL A 130 -5.82 -6.06 22.27
CA VAL A 130 -5.49 -4.82 21.54
C VAL A 130 -5.26 -5.17 20.09
N VAL A 131 -6.14 -4.69 19.21
CA VAL A 131 -6.07 -4.94 17.77
C VAL A 131 -5.24 -3.84 17.09
N PRO A 132 -4.10 -4.17 16.47
CA PRO A 132 -3.34 -3.23 15.67
C PRO A 132 -4.06 -2.92 14.35
N PHE A 133 -4.03 -1.66 13.92
CA PHE A 133 -4.56 -1.24 12.62
C PHE A 133 -3.72 -0.11 12.02
N ALA A 134 -3.87 0.08 10.70
CA ALA A 134 -3.26 1.18 9.98
C ALA A 134 -4.32 2.09 9.39
N VAL A 135 -4.00 3.38 9.23
CA VAL A 135 -4.78 4.34 8.45
C VAL A 135 -4.05 4.57 7.13
N HIS A 136 -4.81 4.70 6.05
CA HIS A 136 -4.30 5.11 4.75
C HIS A 136 -5.06 6.33 4.24
N LEU A 137 -4.35 7.24 3.58
CA LEU A 137 -4.94 8.41 2.94
C LEU A 137 -4.26 8.70 1.61
N ASP A 138 -5.06 8.85 0.55
CA ASP A 138 -4.55 9.18 -0.79
C ASP A 138 -5.61 9.80 -1.70
N GLU A 139 -5.19 10.47 -2.77
CA GLU A 139 -6.03 11.11 -3.78
C GLU A 139 -6.14 10.25 -5.05
N GLY A 140 -7.34 9.74 -5.32
CA GLY A 140 -7.63 9.09 -6.59
C GLY A 140 -8.37 10.00 -7.58
N ARG A 141 -8.75 9.43 -8.74
CA ARG A 141 -9.43 10.14 -9.83
C ARG A 141 -10.96 9.98 -9.79
N GLY A 142 -11.65 11.05 -9.44
CA GLY A 142 -13.11 11.19 -9.47
C GLY A 142 -13.68 11.67 -10.79
N LEU A 143 -14.90 12.22 -10.73
CA LEU A 143 -15.65 12.68 -11.90
C LEU A 143 -14.86 13.78 -12.64
N ARG A 144 -14.84 13.72 -13.98
CA ARG A 144 -14.11 14.66 -14.84
C ARG A 144 -12.63 14.79 -14.47
N LYS A 145 -12.00 13.69 -14.01
CA LYS A 145 -10.60 13.65 -13.56
C LYS A 145 -10.28 14.56 -12.37
N SER A 146 -11.29 15.05 -11.64
CA SER A 146 -11.07 15.79 -10.40
C SER A 146 -10.51 14.87 -9.31
N ALA A 147 -9.61 15.37 -8.47
CA ALA A 147 -9.06 14.59 -7.38
C ALA A 147 -10.10 14.33 -6.28
N VAL A 148 -10.08 13.13 -5.72
CA VAL A 148 -10.93 12.71 -4.60
C VAL A 148 -10.05 12.05 -3.57
N LEU A 149 -9.95 12.67 -2.39
CA LEU A 149 -9.28 12.08 -1.23
C LEU A 149 -10.15 10.95 -0.69
N VAL A 150 -9.54 9.82 -0.44
CA VAL A 150 -10.15 8.69 0.27
C VAL A 150 -9.31 8.43 1.51
N VAL A 151 -9.98 8.31 2.64
CA VAL A 151 -9.36 7.92 3.91
C VAL A 151 -10.01 6.63 4.36
N HIS A 152 -9.20 5.64 4.72
CA HIS A 152 -9.67 4.36 5.21
C HIS A 152 -8.73 3.79 6.27
N ALA A 153 -9.28 2.95 7.15
CA ALA A 153 -8.50 2.11 8.04
C ALA A 153 -8.33 0.72 7.42
N GLN A 154 -7.34 -0.04 7.89
CA GLN A 154 -7.13 -1.43 7.49
C GLN A 154 -6.58 -2.25 8.66
N THR A 155 -7.00 -3.52 8.75
CA THR A 155 -6.29 -4.49 9.59
C THR A 155 -4.89 -4.71 9.03
N ILE A 156 -3.93 -5.05 9.87
CA ILE A 156 -2.59 -5.45 9.40
C ILE A 156 -2.54 -6.93 9.00
N PHE A 157 -3.47 -7.75 9.50
CA PHE A 157 -3.45 -9.20 9.30
C PHE A 157 -4.15 -9.60 8.01
N GLY A 158 -3.55 -10.52 7.28
CA GLY A 158 -4.17 -11.25 6.19
C GLY A 158 -5.08 -12.35 6.74
N ALA A 159 -6.21 -12.59 6.06
CA ALA A 159 -7.18 -13.61 6.45
C ALA A 159 -6.61 -15.04 6.34
N GLU A 160 -5.49 -15.21 5.63
CA GLU A 160 -4.71 -16.44 5.56
C GLU A 160 -3.93 -16.77 6.84
N THR A 161 -3.86 -15.86 7.82
CA THR A 161 -3.10 -16.06 9.06
C THR A 161 -3.64 -17.25 9.85
N ALA A 162 -4.94 -17.29 10.12
CA ALA A 162 -5.59 -18.37 10.86
C ALA A 162 -5.48 -19.74 10.17
N PRO A 163 -5.85 -19.92 8.89
CA PRO A 163 -5.74 -21.23 8.24
C PRO A 163 -4.29 -21.73 8.19
N ASN A 164 -3.31 -20.88 7.86
CA ASN A 164 -1.90 -21.29 7.82
C ASN A 164 -1.37 -21.64 9.22
N PHE A 165 -1.75 -20.85 10.24
CA PHE A 165 -1.40 -21.18 11.63
C PHE A 165 -2.00 -22.53 12.05
N MET A 166 -3.28 -22.77 11.78
CA MET A 166 -3.94 -24.01 12.19
C MET A 166 -3.36 -25.23 11.48
N GLU A 167 -3.01 -25.11 10.19
CA GLU A 167 -2.32 -26.17 9.45
C GLU A 167 -0.99 -26.54 10.10
N GLU A 168 -0.12 -25.56 10.36
CA GLU A 168 1.19 -25.80 10.97
C GLU A 168 1.09 -26.25 12.44
N PHE A 169 0.15 -25.66 13.19
CA PHE A 169 -0.10 -26.02 14.59
C PHE A 169 -0.54 -27.47 14.71
N ASN A 170 -1.50 -27.92 13.90
CA ASN A 170 -1.98 -29.30 13.90
C ASN A 170 -0.88 -30.29 13.51
N PHE A 171 -0.03 -29.94 12.55
CA PHE A 171 1.12 -30.77 12.17
C PHE A 171 2.17 -30.87 13.29
N SER A 172 2.38 -29.78 14.02
CA SER A 172 3.38 -29.69 15.08
C SER A 172 2.87 -30.13 16.45
N TRP A 173 1.57 -30.44 16.56
CA TRP A 173 0.92 -30.68 17.83
C TRP A 173 1.41 -31.97 18.48
N GLN A 174 1.65 -31.87 19.78
CA GLN A 174 2.03 -32.95 20.66
C GLN A 174 1.64 -32.55 22.08
N GLU A 175 1.35 -33.54 22.92
CA GLU A 175 0.93 -33.30 24.30
C GLU A 175 2.01 -32.51 25.06
N GLY A 176 1.60 -31.46 25.78
CA GLY A 176 2.53 -30.60 26.55
C GLY A 176 3.31 -29.56 25.73
N LEU A 177 2.90 -29.24 24.49
CA LEU A 177 3.53 -28.18 23.69
C LEU A 177 3.55 -26.84 24.46
N SER A 178 4.75 -26.28 24.65
CA SER A 178 4.92 -25.04 25.42
C SER A 178 4.31 -23.82 24.73
N ASP A 179 3.83 -22.85 25.53
CA ASP A 179 3.31 -21.55 25.04
C ASP A 179 4.29 -20.80 24.14
N GLU A 180 5.61 -20.89 24.42
CA GLU A 180 6.63 -20.27 23.58
C GLU A 180 6.65 -20.88 22.18
N LYS A 181 6.50 -22.20 22.07
CA LYS A 181 6.47 -22.87 20.77
C LYS A 181 5.21 -22.53 19.98
N ILE A 182 4.06 -22.43 20.66
CA ILE A 182 2.82 -21.94 20.05
C ILE A 182 3.01 -20.51 19.54
N GLY A 183 3.66 -19.65 20.34
CA GLY A 183 4.00 -18.29 19.96
C GLY A 183 4.91 -18.23 18.73
N GLU A 184 5.92 -19.10 18.65
CA GLU A 184 6.82 -19.20 17.49
C GLU A 184 6.07 -19.60 16.21
N ILE A 185 5.18 -20.59 16.27
CA ILE A 185 4.33 -21.00 15.16
C ILE A 185 3.42 -19.83 14.73
N MET A 186 2.82 -19.12 15.69
CA MET A 186 2.00 -17.94 15.41
C MET A 186 2.79 -16.85 14.70
N ARG A 187 3.97 -16.46 15.21
CA ARG A 187 4.80 -15.40 14.60
C ARG A 187 5.18 -15.72 13.16
N ARG A 188 5.48 -16.99 12.83
CA ARG A 188 5.78 -17.43 11.46
C ARG A 188 4.56 -17.35 10.52
N ASN A 189 3.36 -17.46 11.07
CA ASN A 189 2.11 -17.50 10.31
C ASN A 189 1.29 -16.22 10.36
N GLN A 190 1.78 -15.14 10.99
CA GLN A 190 1.14 -13.83 10.90
C GLN A 190 1.41 -13.18 9.55
N PHE A 191 0.48 -13.34 8.62
CA PHE A 191 0.57 -12.80 7.26
C PHE A 191 -0.03 -11.39 7.17
N HIS A 192 0.44 -10.64 6.17
CA HIS A 192 -0.03 -9.30 5.88
C HIS A 192 -1.25 -9.29 4.95
N ASN A 193 -2.06 -8.24 4.98
CA ASN A 193 -3.36 -8.15 4.27
C ASN A 193 -3.30 -7.90 2.74
N ALA A 194 -2.21 -8.28 2.06
CA ALA A 194 -1.98 -7.99 0.64
C ALA A 194 -2.70 -8.97 -0.31
N ARG A 195 -3.15 -10.12 0.19
CA ARG A 195 -3.92 -11.11 -0.58
C ARG A 195 -5.42 -10.93 -0.35
N GLY A 196 -6.20 -11.44 -1.31
CA GLY A 196 -7.66 -11.41 -1.25
C GLY A 196 -8.28 -10.06 -1.63
N SER A 197 -9.57 -9.91 -1.36
CA SER A 197 -10.32 -8.71 -1.73
C SER A 197 -10.00 -7.54 -0.79
N THR A 198 -9.55 -6.43 -1.37
CA THR A 198 -9.30 -5.17 -0.65
C THR A 198 -10.55 -4.61 0.03
N TYR A 199 -11.75 -4.96 -0.44
CA TYR A 199 -13.00 -4.60 0.25
C TYR A 199 -13.15 -5.28 1.62
N ARG A 200 -12.58 -6.48 1.82
CA ARG A 200 -12.70 -7.21 3.09
C ARG A 200 -11.71 -6.73 4.16
N THR A 201 -10.65 -6.04 3.75
CA THR A 201 -9.53 -5.66 4.61
C THR A 201 -9.42 -4.15 4.84
N ARG A 202 -10.07 -3.33 4.02
CA ARG A 202 -10.11 -1.86 4.14
C ARG A 202 -11.50 -1.35 4.54
N MET A 203 -11.54 -0.53 5.57
CA MET A 203 -12.73 0.08 6.17
C MET A 203 -12.78 1.56 5.81
N LEU A 204 -13.70 1.94 4.92
CA LEU A 204 -13.84 3.32 4.47
C LEU A 204 -14.15 4.24 5.66
N TYR A 205 -13.34 5.27 5.87
CA TYR A 205 -13.62 6.33 6.84
C TYR A 205 -14.38 7.47 6.16
N THR A 206 -13.81 8.08 5.12
CA THR A 206 -14.48 9.15 4.36
C THR A 206 -13.98 9.26 2.92
N VAL A 207 -14.72 10.01 2.10
CA VAL A 207 -14.40 10.36 0.72
C VAL A 207 -14.65 11.85 0.52
N LEU A 208 -13.64 12.61 0.09
CA LEU A 208 -13.72 14.06 -0.05
C LEU A 208 -13.28 14.51 -1.45
N PRO A 209 -14.15 15.17 -2.23
CA PRO A 209 -13.72 15.86 -3.44
C PRO A 209 -12.71 16.97 -3.12
N LYS A 210 -11.74 17.22 -4.02
CA LYS A 210 -10.72 18.27 -3.83
C LYS A 210 -11.30 19.63 -3.45
N ALA A 211 -12.42 20.01 -4.07
CA ALA A 211 -13.11 21.27 -3.80
C ALA A 211 -13.64 21.39 -2.35
N SER A 212 -13.87 20.26 -1.68
CA SER A 212 -14.38 20.21 -0.31
C SER A 212 -13.30 20.52 0.74
N TYR A 213 -12.02 20.52 0.38
CA TYR A 213 -10.93 20.78 1.34
C TYR A 213 -9.82 21.68 0.78
N THR A 214 -10.12 22.51 -0.21
CA THR A 214 -9.18 23.48 -0.80
C THR A 214 -9.79 24.88 -0.81
N LYS A 215 -8.96 25.90 -1.08
CA LYS A 215 -9.37 27.31 -1.14
C LYS A 215 -10.11 27.73 0.14
N ARG A 216 -11.36 28.21 0.02
CA ARG A 216 -12.21 28.62 1.16
C ARG A 216 -12.44 27.50 2.20
N ASN A 217 -12.37 26.24 1.76
CA ASN A 217 -12.58 25.06 2.62
C ASN A 217 -11.26 24.42 3.09
N LYS A 218 -10.11 25.11 3.00
CA LYS A 218 -8.78 24.53 3.29
C LYS A 218 -8.66 23.88 4.68
N ASN A 219 -9.45 24.34 5.65
CA ASN A 219 -9.43 23.83 7.04
C ASN A 219 -10.15 22.48 7.19
N VAL A 220 -10.96 22.07 6.21
CA VAL A 220 -11.72 20.81 6.27
C VAL A 220 -10.79 19.59 6.33
N TYR A 221 -9.65 19.63 5.61
CA TYR A 221 -8.68 18.54 5.66
C TYR A 221 -8.14 18.32 7.09
N GLY A 222 -7.72 19.40 7.74
CA GLY A 222 -7.23 19.36 9.12
C GLY A 222 -8.30 18.90 10.12
N ALA A 223 -9.53 19.40 9.99
CA ALA A 223 -10.65 19.00 10.84
C ALA A 223 -10.99 17.50 10.73
N VAL A 224 -10.90 16.92 9.53
CA VAL A 224 -11.12 15.49 9.32
C VAL A 224 -10.00 14.65 9.94
N LEU A 225 -8.74 15.09 9.81
CA LEU A 225 -7.62 14.39 10.44
C LEU A 225 -7.64 14.51 11.96
N ASP A 226 -8.06 15.65 12.51
CA ASP A 226 -8.23 15.82 13.96
C ASP A 226 -9.37 14.96 14.51
N GLN A 227 -10.51 14.90 13.82
CA GLN A 227 -11.58 13.96 14.18
C GLN A 227 -11.09 12.51 14.14
N LEU A 228 -10.29 12.14 13.14
CA LEU A 228 -9.71 10.81 13.04
C LEU A 228 -8.71 10.52 14.17
N ARG A 229 -7.87 11.50 14.54
CA ARG A 229 -6.96 11.42 15.72
C ARG A 229 -7.76 11.18 17.00
N GLN A 230 -8.84 11.93 17.24
CA GLN A 230 -9.70 11.77 18.41
C GLN A 230 -10.27 10.34 18.48
N GLU A 231 -10.80 9.83 17.37
CA GLU A 231 -11.31 8.45 17.33
C GLU A 231 -10.21 7.41 17.55
N CYS A 232 -9.01 7.59 16.99
CA CYS A 232 -7.90 6.68 17.22
C CYS A 232 -7.46 6.66 18.70
N THR A 233 -7.45 7.83 19.34
CA THR A 233 -7.08 7.98 20.76
C THR A 233 -8.13 7.33 21.67
N ASP A 234 -9.41 7.62 21.43
CA ASP A 234 -10.53 7.00 22.17
C ASP A 234 -10.56 5.48 22.01
N LEU A 235 -10.28 4.97 20.82
CA LEU A 235 -10.21 3.53 20.58
C LEU A 235 -9.03 2.84 21.27
N LEU A 236 -7.91 3.56 21.47
CA LEU A 236 -6.78 3.08 22.25
C LEU A 236 -7.15 3.08 23.74
N GLU A 237 -7.59 4.19 24.29
CA GLU A 237 -7.81 4.36 25.73
C GLU A 237 -9.08 3.64 26.23
N ASN A 238 -10.18 3.81 25.51
CA ASN A 238 -11.50 3.34 25.90
C ASN A 238 -11.94 2.10 25.11
N GLY A 239 -11.56 1.95 23.85
CA GLY A 239 -11.88 0.77 23.05
C GLY A 239 -13.39 0.52 22.84
N VAL A 240 -13.73 -0.67 22.34
CA VAL A 240 -15.09 -1.08 22.01
C VAL A 240 -15.56 -2.20 22.95
N ARG A 241 -16.67 -1.97 23.65
CA ARG A 241 -17.34 -2.97 24.47
C ARG A 241 -18.30 -3.83 23.62
N LEU A 242 -18.23 -5.14 23.81
CA LEU A 242 -19.10 -6.14 23.20
C LEU A 242 -20.35 -6.38 24.03
N ARG A 243 -21.33 -7.06 23.42
CA ARG A 243 -22.60 -7.42 24.09
C ARG A 243 -22.40 -8.33 25.29
N ASP A 244 -21.39 -9.19 25.25
CA ASP A 244 -21.02 -10.09 26.36
C ASP A 244 -20.19 -9.41 27.46
N GLY A 245 -19.96 -8.11 27.36
CA GLY A 245 -19.21 -7.32 28.33
C GLY A 245 -17.70 -7.30 28.12
N ARG A 246 -17.12 -8.14 27.24
CA ARG A 246 -15.70 -8.05 26.88
C ARG A 246 -15.41 -6.72 26.17
N ARG A 247 -14.17 -6.26 26.27
CA ARG A 247 -13.71 -5.01 25.67
C ARG A 247 -12.43 -5.25 24.89
N PHE A 248 -12.43 -4.78 23.64
CA PHE A 248 -11.27 -4.77 22.75
C PHE A 248 -10.81 -3.34 22.55
N TYR A 249 -9.50 -3.14 22.47
CA TYR A 249 -8.87 -1.84 22.22
C TYR A 249 -8.23 -1.85 20.85
N PHE A 250 -7.98 -0.68 20.27
CA PHE A 250 -7.40 -0.59 18.94
C PHE A 250 -6.27 0.41 18.94
N CYS A 251 -5.15 0.03 18.34
CA CYS A 251 -3.94 0.84 18.33
C CYS A 251 -3.54 1.14 16.89
N LEU A 252 -3.41 2.44 16.58
CA LEU A 252 -2.88 2.90 15.31
C LEU A 252 -1.37 2.62 15.28
N VAL A 253 -0.92 1.70 14.42
CA VAL A 253 0.51 1.34 14.30
C VAL A 253 1.18 1.93 13.06
N ALA A 254 0.39 2.44 12.11
CA ALA A 254 0.90 3.03 10.88
C ALA A 254 -0.09 4.00 10.23
N VAL A 255 0.43 5.12 9.74
CA VAL A 255 -0.19 5.98 8.74
C VAL A 255 0.53 5.74 7.41
N LYS A 256 -0.24 5.36 6.40
CA LYS A 256 0.20 4.94 5.07
C LYS A 256 -0.33 5.90 4.01
N GLY A 257 0.37 5.98 2.89
CA GLY A 257 0.05 6.82 1.75
C GLY A 257 1.26 7.02 0.87
N ASP A 258 1.08 7.69 -0.26
CA ASP A 258 2.21 8.16 -1.04
C ASP A 258 2.96 9.28 -0.28
N ALA A 259 4.20 9.58 -0.68
CA ALA A 259 5.01 10.59 -0.01
C ALA A 259 4.34 11.99 0.03
N PRO A 260 3.68 12.49 -1.04
CA PRO A 260 2.90 13.73 -0.97
C PRO A 260 1.76 13.70 0.08
N ALA A 261 0.99 12.62 0.14
CA ALA A 261 -0.11 12.48 1.09
C ALA A 261 0.41 12.46 2.53
N LEU A 262 1.49 11.71 2.80
CA LEU A 262 2.13 11.68 4.11
C LEU A 262 2.70 13.04 4.51
N ALA A 263 3.39 13.73 3.59
CA ALA A 263 3.94 15.07 3.84
C ALA A 263 2.84 16.07 4.23
N LYS A 264 1.70 16.01 3.54
CA LYS A 264 0.54 16.84 3.86
C LYS A 264 -0.12 16.46 5.18
N ALA A 265 -0.29 15.17 5.46
CA ALA A 265 -0.93 14.70 6.70
C ALA A 265 -0.09 14.91 7.95
N GLY A 266 1.24 14.91 7.81
CA GLY A 266 2.20 15.13 8.88
C GLY A 266 2.67 16.58 9.03
N ASN A 267 2.20 17.50 8.20
CA ASN A 267 2.68 18.88 8.14
C ASN A 267 4.20 18.97 7.96
N PHE A 268 4.78 18.09 7.13
CA PHE A 268 6.23 17.99 6.98
C PHE A 268 6.80 19.22 6.27
N THR A 269 7.65 19.96 6.98
CA THR A 269 8.49 21.06 6.48
C THR A 269 9.65 20.57 5.63
N ARG A 270 10.04 19.30 5.77
CA ARG A 270 11.02 18.62 4.92
C ARG A 270 10.46 17.32 4.37
N ASN A 271 10.53 17.17 3.05
CA ASN A 271 10.05 16.01 2.31
C ASN A 271 10.70 15.98 0.92
N PHE A 272 10.38 14.98 0.10
CA PHE A 272 11.03 14.74 -1.20
C PHE A 272 10.91 15.91 -2.21
N GLN A 273 10.00 16.86 -1.99
CA GLN A 273 9.86 18.07 -2.82
C GLN A 273 10.84 19.18 -2.44
N CYS A 274 11.53 19.06 -1.30
CA CYS A 274 12.45 20.06 -0.75
C CYS A 274 13.89 19.89 -1.29
N LEU A 275 14.06 19.41 -2.53
CA LEU A 275 15.37 19.18 -3.12
C LEU A 275 16.23 20.45 -3.07
N GLY A 276 17.48 20.31 -2.60
CA GLY A 276 18.37 21.44 -2.25
C GLY A 276 18.35 21.80 -0.75
N ASN A 277 17.46 21.17 0.03
CA ASN A 277 17.43 21.19 1.50
C ASN A 277 17.21 19.75 2.01
N ALA A 278 17.00 19.56 3.32
CA ALA A 278 16.61 18.27 3.86
C ALA A 278 15.33 17.74 3.19
N ILE A 279 15.38 16.50 2.71
CA ILE A 279 14.34 15.85 1.89
C ILE A 279 13.60 14.72 2.60
N CYS A 280 14.02 14.31 3.79
CA CYS A 280 13.45 13.17 4.51
C CYS A 280 12.75 13.64 5.79
N TRP A 281 11.57 13.10 6.09
CA TRP A 281 10.90 13.42 7.36
C TRP A 281 11.57 12.71 8.54
N GLU A 282 12.25 11.59 8.30
CA GLU A 282 12.88 10.81 9.35
C GLU A 282 14.32 11.21 9.65
N CYS A 283 15.02 11.91 8.77
CA CYS A 283 16.44 12.24 8.96
C CYS A 283 16.78 13.57 8.28
N MET A 284 18.06 13.96 8.34
CA MET A 284 18.55 15.22 7.76
C MET A 284 19.16 15.06 6.36
N ALA A 285 18.93 13.94 5.68
CA ALA A 285 19.37 13.73 4.30
C ALA A 285 18.92 14.85 3.37
N GLY A 286 19.85 15.41 2.60
CA GLY A 286 19.68 16.59 1.75
C GLY A 286 20.14 17.91 2.40
N ALA A 287 20.44 17.91 3.70
CA ALA A 287 21.09 19.06 4.36
C ALA A 287 22.55 19.20 3.91
N PRO A 288 23.20 20.39 4.06
CA PRO A 288 24.53 20.67 3.52
C PRO A 288 25.64 19.66 3.87
N ALA A 289 25.58 19.02 5.05
CA ALA A 289 26.57 18.04 5.51
C ALA A 289 26.09 16.58 5.44
N VAL A 290 24.87 16.34 4.97
CA VAL A 290 24.21 15.03 5.02
C VAL A 290 23.62 14.74 3.63
N PRO A 291 24.44 14.31 2.66
CA PRO A 291 23.97 14.05 1.30
C PRO A 291 22.88 12.99 1.29
N PHE A 292 21.82 13.22 0.50
CA PHE A 292 20.74 12.23 0.41
C PHE A 292 21.11 11.05 -0.47
N GLU A 293 22.07 11.26 -1.36
CA GLU A 293 22.63 10.28 -2.29
C GLU A 293 23.50 9.23 -1.60
N ASP A 294 23.80 9.39 -0.31
CA ASP A 294 24.64 8.49 0.46
C ASP A 294 23.98 7.12 0.67
N CYS A 295 24.33 6.19 -0.21
CA CYS A 295 23.90 4.79 -0.18
C CYS A 295 24.97 3.84 0.37
N ARG A 296 25.93 4.33 1.17
CA ARG A 296 26.94 3.47 1.81
C ARG A 296 26.31 2.58 2.87
N ARG A 297 26.99 1.47 3.22
CA ARG A 297 26.55 0.56 4.31
C ARG A 297 26.34 1.26 5.66
N ALA A 298 27.05 2.35 5.91
CA ALA A 298 26.89 3.22 7.07
C ALA A 298 26.74 4.67 6.57
N PRO A 299 25.52 5.08 6.16
CA PRO A 299 25.32 6.39 5.57
C PRO A 299 25.30 7.48 6.65
N LEU A 300 25.74 8.69 6.30
CA LEU A 300 25.83 9.82 7.23
C LEU A 300 24.49 10.20 7.84
N TYR A 301 23.40 10.03 7.09
CA TYR A 301 22.07 10.37 7.57
C TYR A 301 21.57 9.45 8.69
N GLU A 302 22.14 8.24 8.86
CA GLU A 302 21.72 7.27 9.88
C GLU A 302 21.78 7.87 11.29
N ALA A 303 22.86 8.60 11.59
CA ALA A 303 23.05 9.27 12.88
C ALA A 303 22.09 10.45 13.12
N THR A 304 21.42 10.93 12.06
CA THR A 304 20.49 12.08 12.13
C THR A 304 19.02 11.65 12.21
N MET A 305 18.75 10.34 12.21
CA MET A 305 17.39 9.82 12.25
C MET A 305 16.65 10.26 13.52
N TYR A 306 15.52 10.95 13.33
CA TYR A 306 14.65 11.50 14.36
C TYR A 306 15.33 12.51 15.31
N ALA A 307 16.47 13.07 14.90
CA ALA A 307 17.22 14.05 15.70
C ALA A 307 16.50 15.42 15.78
N GLU A 308 15.74 15.77 14.74
CA GLU A 308 14.96 17.01 14.66
C GLU A 308 13.53 16.68 14.24
N ARG A 309 12.54 17.47 14.66
CA ARG A 309 11.16 17.30 14.18
C ARG A 309 11.03 17.76 12.73
N PRO A 310 10.28 17.03 11.87
CA PRO A 310 10.09 17.46 10.49
C PRO A 310 8.98 18.50 10.33
N TRP A 311 8.55 19.18 11.40
CA TRP A 311 7.46 20.15 11.38
C TRP A 311 7.62 21.24 12.45
N CYS A 312 6.96 22.38 12.25
CA CYS A 312 6.75 23.37 13.31
C CYS A 312 5.55 23.00 14.19
N THR A 313 4.52 22.40 13.60
CA THR A 313 3.32 21.93 14.28
C THR A 313 2.97 20.55 13.72
N ALA A 314 2.82 19.58 14.61
CA ALA A 314 2.58 18.21 14.23
C ALA A 314 1.29 18.07 13.42
N GLY A 315 1.26 17.11 12.49
CA GLY A 315 0.00 16.66 11.91
C GLY A 315 -0.85 15.96 12.97
N PRO A 316 -2.20 16.04 12.94
CA PRO A 316 -3.04 15.49 14.00
C PRO A 316 -2.78 14.00 14.28
N LEU A 317 -2.50 13.18 13.26
CA LEU A 317 -2.26 11.75 13.46
C LEU A 317 -0.95 11.43 14.19
N ALA A 318 0.01 12.36 14.23
CA ALA A 318 1.25 12.22 15.00
C ALA A 318 1.02 12.39 16.51
N GLU A 319 -0.11 12.97 16.90
CA GLU A 319 -0.50 13.18 18.30
C GLU A 319 -1.23 11.97 18.91
N VAL A 320 -1.60 10.97 18.09
CA VAL A 320 -2.09 9.69 18.61
C VAL A 320 -0.97 9.04 19.43
N PRO A 321 -1.23 8.57 20.67
CA PRO A 321 -0.18 8.00 21.52
C PRO A 321 0.62 6.88 20.83
N GLY A 322 1.89 7.18 20.53
CA GLY A 322 2.82 6.32 19.81
C GLY A 322 4.10 6.05 20.61
N VAL A 323 5.26 6.09 19.96
CA VAL A 323 6.55 6.03 20.66
C VAL A 323 6.95 7.43 21.13
N PRO A 324 7.16 7.66 22.44
CA PRO A 324 7.62 8.94 22.98
C PRO A 324 8.91 9.40 22.31
N GLY A 325 8.98 10.70 22.03
CA GLY A 325 10.17 11.30 21.42
C GLY A 325 10.34 11.05 19.92
N ILE A 326 9.53 10.21 19.26
CA ILE A 326 9.55 10.01 17.80
C ILE A 326 8.13 9.90 17.18
N PRO A 327 7.20 10.82 17.44
CA PRO A 327 5.83 10.78 16.91
C PRO A 327 5.73 10.62 15.38
N GLU A 328 6.72 11.11 14.62
CA GLU A 328 6.80 10.98 13.15
C GLU A 328 6.92 9.52 12.68
N ALA A 329 7.35 8.62 13.57
CA ALA A 329 7.52 7.20 13.31
C ALA A 329 6.21 6.46 12.95
N VAL A 330 5.06 7.08 13.24
CA VAL A 330 3.74 6.57 12.84
C VAL A 330 3.57 6.63 11.32
N TYR A 331 4.18 7.59 10.62
CA TYR A 331 4.13 7.69 9.15
C TYR A 331 5.15 6.72 8.55
N ARG A 332 4.68 5.79 7.71
CA ARG A 332 5.53 4.70 7.20
C ARG A 332 5.85 4.90 5.72
N ARG A 333 7.11 4.65 5.35
CA ARG A 333 7.55 4.55 3.95
C ARG A 333 6.83 3.40 3.26
N ASP A 334 6.18 3.71 2.15
CA ASP A 334 5.58 2.69 1.30
C ASP A 334 6.59 2.14 0.27
N PRO A 335 6.98 0.86 0.33
CA PRO A 335 7.88 0.26 -0.65
C PRO A 335 7.31 0.28 -2.08
N PHE A 336 5.98 0.27 -2.25
CA PHE A 336 5.35 0.32 -3.57
C PHE A 336 5.58 1.66 -4.26
N HIS A 337 5.24 2.78 -3.61
CA HIS A 337 5.46 4.11 -4.18
C HIS A 337 6.95 4.45 -4.30
N VAL A 338 7.76 4.09 -3.31
CA VAL A 338 9.21 4.36 -3.31
C VAL A 338 9.90 3.69 -4.50
N PHE A 339 9.60 2.43 -4.78
CA PHE A 339 10.24 1.71 -5.88
C PHE A 339 9.36 1.61 -7.12
N LYS A 340 8.23 0.92 -7.04
CA LYS A 340 7.44 0.51 -8.22
C LYS A 340 6.71 1.65 -8.91
N GLN A 341 6.53 2.81 -8.27
CA GLN A 341 5.96 4.01 -8.90
C GLN A 341 6.97 5.16 -9.08
N ALA A 342 8.19 5.02 -8.56
CA ALA A 342 9.24 6.03 -8.66
C ALA A 342 10.57 5.42 -9.10
N LEU A 343 11.42 4.98 -8.17
CA LEU A 343 12.81 4.60 -8.43
C LEU A 343 12.98 3.53 -9.51
N GLY A 344 12.13 2.50 -9.49
CA GLY A 344 12.12 1.43 -10.49
C GLY A 344 11.85 1.95 -11.89
N GLY A 345 11.00 2.98 -12.03
CA GLY A 345 10.71 3.64 -13.30
C GLY A 345 11.92 4.37 -13.91
N TYR A 346 12.75 5.00 -13.07
CA TYR A 346 14.03 5.58 -13.50
C TYR A 346 15.00 4.47 -13.91
N TYR A 347 15.14 3.43 -13.08
CA TYR A 347 16.03 2.31 -13.34
C TYR A 347 15.71 1.64 -14.69
N VAL A 348 14.46 1.23 -14.92
CA VAL A 348 14.12 0.48 -16.14
C VAL A 348 14.26 1.34 -17.40
N ALA A 349 13.83 2.60 -17.37
CA ALA A 349 13.95 3.49 -18.52
C ALA A 349 15.41 3.79 -18.86
N SER A 350 16.23 4.06 -17.83
CA SER A 350 17.66 4.37 -18.01
C SER A 350 18.40 3.18 -18.61
N SER A 351 18.13 1.96 -18.11
CA SER A 351 18.75 0.74 -18.62
C SER A 351 18.33 0.45 -20.07
N ILE A 352 17.05 0.60 -20.42
CA ILE A 352 16.57 0.40 -21.80
C ILE A 352 17.23 1.38 -22.75
N VAL A 353 17.22 2.68 -22.42
CA VAL A 353 17.82 3.72 -23.27
C VAL A 353 19.33 3.51 -23.41
N LEU A 354 20.03 3.19 -22.32
CA LEU A 354 21.45 2.94 -22.35
C LEU A 354 21.78 1.76 -23.28
N VAL A 355 21.15 0.59 -23.09
CA VAL A 355 21.41 -0.60 -23.93
C VAL A 355 21.09 -0.32 -25.41
N ALA A 356 20.05 0.45 -25.69
CA ALA A 356 19.68 0.85 -27.04
C ALA A 356 20.73 1.73 -27.73
N GLU A 357 21.30 2.70 -27.01
CA GLU A 357 22.33 3.58 -27.56
C GLU A 357 23.71 2.95 -27.66
N LEU A 358 23.98 1.92 -26.86
CA LEU A 358 25.19 1.12 -26.99
C LEU A 358 25.13 0.12 -28.15
N GLY A 359 24.06 0.13 -28.95
CA GLY A 359 23.98 -0.62 -30.20
C GLY A 359 23.48 -2.07 -30.09
N TYR A 360 23.03 -2.53 -28.92
CA TYR A 360 22.71 -3.95 -28.71
C TYR A 360 21.45 -4.43 -29.43
N TRP A 361 20.58 -3.52 -29.86
CA TRP A 361 19.42 -3.84 -30.69
C TRP A 361 19.54 -3.25 -32.10
N GLU A 362 20.75 -2.95 -32.56
CA GLU A 362 20.98 -2.47 -33.93
C GLU A 362 20.88 -3.61 -34.96
N ALA A 363 20.33 -3.26 -36.12
CA ALA A 363 20.17 -4.10 -37.31
C ALA A 363 20.54 -3.27 -38.55
N THR A 364 20.14 -3.69 -39.75
CA THR A 364 20.41 -2.95 -41.00
C THR A 364 19.73 -1.57 -41.08
N GLN A 365 18.63 -1.35 -40.33
CA GLN A 365 17.97 -0.05 -40.16
C GLN A 365 17.83 0.32 -38.67
N ASN A 366 18.36 1.48 -38.29
CA ASN A 366 18.59 1.88 -36.88
C ASN A 366 18.02 3.25 -36.54
N SER A 367 16.81 3.59 -36.99
CA SER A 367 16.12 4.70 -36.34
C SER A 367 15.89 4.35 -34.87
N PHE A 368 15.90 5.35 -33.98
CA PHE A 368 15.64 5.11 -32.56
C PHE A 368 14.30 4.39 -32.34
N ASP A 369 13.28 4.73 -33.11
CA ASP A 369 11.96 4.10 -33.01
C ASP A 369 12.00 2.61 -33.41
N GLN A 370 12.76 2.26 -34.45
CA GLN A 370 12.98 0.86 -34.84
C GLN A 370 13.73 0.06 -33.75
N VAL A 371 14.72 0.68 -33.09
CA VAL A 371 15.43 0.09 -31.95
C VAL A 371 14.47 -0.11 -30.76
N MET A 372 13.58 0.85 -30.50
CA MET A 372 12.56 0.73 -29.45
C MET A 372 11.52 -0.36 -29.74
N GLU A 373 11.13 -0.53 -31.00
CA GLU A 373 10.25 -1.63 -31.41
C GLU A 373 10.90 -2.99 -31.19
N ARG A 374 12.18 -3.15 -31.57
CA ARG A 374 12.94 -4.40 -31.35
C ARG A 374 13.14 -4.71 -29.87
N SER A 375 13.55 -3.73 -29.07
CA SER A 375 13.70 -3.91 -27.62
C SER A 375 12.37 -4.24 -26.93
N TYR A 376 11.25 -3.68 -27.39
CA TYR A 376 9.93 -4.04 -26.87
C TYR A 376 9.49 -5.45 -27.30
N ALA A 377 9.78 -5.86 -28.53
CA ALA A 377 9.51 -7.22 -29.02
C ALA A 377 10.32 -8.28 -28.23
N ASP A 378 11.56 -7.96 -27.87
CA ASP A 378 12.40 -8.76 -26.97
C ASP A 378 11.75 -8.90 -25.58
N PHE A 379 11.32 -7.80 -24.96
CA PHE A 379 10.59 -7.84 -23.70
C PHE A 379 9.34 -8.74 -23.79
N LEU A 380 8.56 -8.64 -24.87
CA LEU A 380 7.41 -9.52 -25.09
C LEU A 380 7.80 -10.99 -25.31
N ASN A 381 8.94 -11.25 -25.93
CA ASN A 381 9.48 -12.60 -26.04
C ASN A 381 9.81 -13.17 -24.65
N TYR A 382 10.51 -12.41 -23.81
CA TYR A 382 10.80 -12.79 -22.42
C TYR A 382 9.52 -13.09 -21.60
N VAL A 383 8.49 -12.25 -21.71
CA VAL A 383 7.23 -12.49 -20.97
C VAL A 383 6.55 -13.79 -21.43
N ARG A 384 6.62 -14.12 -22.73
CA ARG A 384 6.11 -15.39 -23.26
C ARG A 384 6.90 -16.58 -22.71
N GLU A 385 8.22 -16.49 -22.67
CA GLU A 385 9.11 -17.53 -22.09
C GLU A 385 8.84 -17.74 -20.58
N CYS A 386 8.54 -16.67 -19.84
CA CYS A 386 8.56 -16.71 -18.37
C CYS A 386 7.27 -17.14 -17.67
N SER A 387 6.12 -17.36 -18.36
CA SER A 387 4.98 -18.08 -17.74
C SER A 387 3.70 -18.16 -18.59
N GLY A 388 3.57 -17.43 -19.71
CA GLY A 388 2.35 -17.41 -20.53
C GLY A 388 1.06 -16.90 -19.83
N ARG A 389 1.08 -16.71 -18.50
CA ARG A 389 -0.05 -16.31 -17.64
C ARG A 389 0.01 -14.83 -17.23
N VAL A 390 1.11 -14.15 -17.54
CA VAL A 390 1.31 -12.73 -17.20
C VAL A 390 1.22 -11.90 -18.47
N VAL A 391 0.37 -10.86 -18.45
CA VAL A 391 0.18 -9.95 -19.57
C VAL A 391 0.66 -8.56 -19.18
N PRO A 392 1.60 -7.94 -19.92
CA PRO A 392 2.06 -6.59 -19.64
C PRO A 392 0.97 -5.56 -20.00
N HIS A 393 0.81 -4.55 -19.16
CA HIS A 393 -0.10 -3.44 -19.45
C HIS A 393 0.55 -2.42 -20.39
N LEU A 394 1.86 -2.19 -20.25
CA LEU A 394 2.66 -1.44 -21.21
C LEU A 394 2.55 -2.05 -22.61
N LYS A 395 2.43 -1.20 -23.64
CA LYS A 395 2.17 -1.64 -25.02
C LYS A 395 3.30 -1.44 -26.00
N HIS A 396 4.20 -0.49 -25.77
CA HIS A 396 5.34 -0.17 -26.63
C HIS A 396 6.42 0.53 -25.80
N PHE A 397 7.65 0.62 -26.31
CA PHE A 397 8.64 1.60 -25.87
C PHE A 397 8.67 2.77 -26.86
N THR A 398 8.69 4.00 -26.37
CA THR A 398 8.74 5.22 -27.19
C THR A 398 9.55 6.30 -26.47
N ARG A 399 10.08 7.27 -27.21
CA ARG A 399 10.72 8.46 -26.57
C ARG A 399 9.81 9.13 -25.55
N THR A 400 8.51 9.21 -25.86
CA THR A 400 7.52 9.85 -25.00
C THR A 400 7.34 9.10 -23.68
N ASN A 401 7.20 7.77 -23.71
CA ASN A 401 6.95 7.02 -22.47
C ASN A 401 8.20 6.76 -21.63
N LEU A 402 9.39 6.80 -22.24
CA LEU A 402 10.70 6.79 -21.58
C LEU A 402 11.17 8.18 -21.16
N HIS A 403 10.38 9.22 -21.46
CA HIS A 403 10.72 10.64 -21.23
C HIS A 403 12.11 11.03 -21.76
N TYR A 404 12.48 10.47 -22.91
CA TYR A 404 13.80 10.62 -23.53
C TYR A 404 13.76 11.48 -24.80
N ALA A 405 13.51 12.77 -24.60
CA ALA A 405 13.37 13.72 -25.70
C ALA A 405 14.70 14.07 -26.38
N ARG A 406 15.79 14.15 -25.61
CA ARG A 406 17.14 14.50 -26.09
C ARG A 406 18.19 13.68 -25.37
N THR A 407 19.40 13.61 -25.91
CA THR A 407 20.49 12.82 -25.34
C THR A 407 20.94 13.26 -23.94
N SER A 408 20.71 14.53 -23.63
CA SER A 408 20.97 15.14 -22.32
C SER A 408 19.86 14.89 -21.29
N SER A 409 18.72 14.29 -21.67
CA SER A 409 17.60 13.99 -20.77
C SER A 409 17.88 12.73 -19.96
N PHE A 410 17.56 12.75 -18.66
CA PHE A 410 17.54 11.56 -17.82
C PHE A 410 16.25 10.76 -18.07
N PRO A 411 16.33 9.52 -18.60
CA PRO A 411 15.15 8.70 -18.86
C PRO A 411 14.39 8.35 -17.58
N TYR A 412 13.06 8.34 -17.68
CA TYR A 412 12.20 7.77 -16.65
C TYR A 412 10.90 7.29 -17.28
N MET A 413 10.23 6.34 -16.65
CA MET A 413 8.88 5.95 -17.05
C MET A 413 7.97 5.70 -15.85
N ARG A 414 6.65 5.77 -16.06
CA ARG A 414 5.63 5.48 -15.04
C ARG A 414 4.61 4.43 -15.50
N PRO A 415 5.04 3.19 -15.79
CA PRO A 415 4.12 2.12 -16.10
C PRO A 415 3.46 1.62 -14.80
N LYS A 416 2.60 0.60 -14.92
CA LYS A 416 2.03 -0.05 -13.73
C LYS A 416 3.15 -0.70 -12.92
N GLY A 417 3.00 -0.75 -11.59
CA GLY A 417 4.02 -1.34 -10.72
C GLY A 417 4.33 -2.80 -11.05
N SER A 418 3.35 -3.56 -11.56
CA SER A 418 3.55 -4.91 -12.10
C SER A 418 4.48 -4.92 -13.33
N ASP A 419 4.30 -3.99 -14.26
CA ASP A 419 5.18 -3.84 -15.43
C ASP A 419 6.59 -3.43 -15.02
N VAL A 420 6.76 -2.55 -14.02
CA VAL A 420 8.11 -2.21 -13.49
C VAL A 420 8.83 -3.46 -13.02
N MET A 421 8.15 -4.35 -12.28
CA MET A 421 8.78 -5.60 -11.81
C MET A 421 9.05 -6.59 -12.94
N LEU A 422 8.20 -6.66 -13.97
CA LEU A 422 8.45 -7.47 -15.16
C LEU A 422 9.68 -6.97 -15.92
N LEU A 423 9.76 -5.67 -16.17
CA LEU A 423 10.90 -5.02 -16.84
C LEU A 423 12.19 -5.19 -16.02
N THR A 424 12.11 -5.07 -14.68
CA THR A 424 13.26 -5.29 -13.80
C THR A 424 13.81 -6.71 -13.95
N ARG A 425 12.94 -7.73 -13.97
CA ARG A 425 13.35 -9.13 -14.18
C ARG A 425 13.89 -9.36 -15.59
N TRP A 426 13.23 -8.81 -16.61
CA TRP A 426 13.67 -8.87 -17.99
C TRP A 426 15.06 -8.26 -18.17
N LEU A 427 15.34 -7.10 -17.58
CA LEU A 427 16.66 -6.46 -17.68
C LEU A 427 17.76 -7.34 -17.08
N GLY A 428 17.53 -7.95 -15.91
CA GLY A 428 18.48 -8.91 -15.35
C GLY A 428 18.71 -10.10 -16.27
N PHE A 429 17.63 -10.66 -16.83
CA PHE A 429 17.70 -11.73 -17.83
C PHE A 429 18.46 -11.31 -19.09
N LEU A 430 18.19 -10.11 -19.61
CA LEU A 430 18.79 -9.53 -20.80
C LEU A 430 20.31 -9.41 -20.65
N MET A 431 20.82 -8.94 -19.50
CA MET A 431 22.27 -8.82 -19.27
C MET A 431 22.99 -10.19 -19.38
N HIS A 432 22.35 -11.26 -18.93
CA HIS A 432 22.93 -12.61 -18.92
C HIS A 432 22.73 -13.38 -20.23
N ASN A 433 21.69 -13.08 -21.02
CA ASN A 433 21.31 -13.89 -22.18
C ASN A 433 21.36 -13.13 -23.51
N GLY A 434 21.49 -11.81 -23.46
CA GLY A 434 21.52 -10.97 -24.64
C GLY A 434 20.16 -10.71 -25.26
N PRO A 435 20.12 -9.78 -26.24
CA PRO A 435 18.90 -9.42 -26.92
C PRO A 435 18.36 -10.58 -27.76
N TYR A 436 17.03 -10.67 -27.88
CA TYR A 436 16.40 -11.56 -28.85
C TYR A 436 16.31 -10.88 -30.22
N MET A 437 17.08 -11.36 -31.19
CA MET A 437 17.09 -10.84 -32.55
C MET A 437 17.16 -12.00 -33.54
N GLU A 438 16.43 -11.89 -34.66
CA GLU A 438 16.48 -12.87 -35.76
C GLU A 438 16.12 -14.31 -35.35
N GLY A 439 15.32 -14.47 -34.30
CA GLY A 439 14.86 -15.79 -33.84
C GLY A 439 15.70 -16.43 -32.73
N GLU A 440 16.76 -15.76 -32.26
CA GLU A 440 17.66 -16.31 -31.24
C GLU A 440 18.14 -15.26 -30.23
N ARG A 441 18.71 -15.73 -29.12
CA ARG A 441 19.38 -14.91 -28.10
C ARG A 441 20.84 -14.71 -28.48
N LYS A 442 21.32 -13.47 -28.47
CA LYS A 442 22.71 -13.16 -28.88
C LYS A 442 23.79 -13.41 -27.80
N GLY A 443 23.45 -14.10 -26.71
CA GLY A 443 24.39 -14.52 -25.66
C GLY A 443 24.68 -13.43 -24.62
N SER A 444 25.43 -13.78 -23.57
CA SER A 444 25.66 -12.89 -22.42
C SER A 444 26.33 -11.58 -22.83
N MET A 445 25.69 -10.44 -22.53
CA MET A 445 26.25 -9.10 -22.76
C MET A 445 27.34 -8.76 -21.73
N ILE A 446 27.31 -9.40 -20.56
CA ILE A 446 28.36 -9.27 -19.54
C ILE A 446 29.65 -9.94 -20.01
N GLN A 447 29.57 -11.14 -20.57
CA GLN A 447 30.74 -11.91 -20.99
C GLN A 447 31.22 -11.52 -22.39
N ASN A 448 30.30 -11.16 -23.29
CA ASN A 448 30.59 -10.81 -24.68
C ASN A 448 30.04 -9.40 -24.99
N PRO A 449 30.58 -8.34 -24.36
CA PRO A 449 30.16 -6.99 -24.68
C PRO A 449 30.68 -6.53 -26.05
N LEU A 450 30.00 -5.59 -26.69
CA LEU A 450 30.45 -4.91 -27.91
C LEU A 450 31.70 -4.06 -27.66
N GLU A 451 31.80 -3.43 -26.49
CA GLU A 451 33.00 -2.76 -26.01
C GLU A 451 33.30 -3.20 -24.58
N GLU A 452 34.57 -3.40 -24.23
CA GLU A 452 34.99 -3.98 -22.94
C GLU A 452 34.34 -3.30 -21.72
N TRP A 453 34.23 -1.97 -21.77
CA TRP A 453 33.67 -1.19 -20.69
C TRP A 453 32.15 -1.34 -20.50
N HIS A 454 31.42 -1.89 -21.47
CA HIS A 454 29.99 -2.18 -21.31
C HIS A 454 29.76 -3.30 -20.28
N SER A 455 30.73 -4.21 -20.10
CA SER A 455 30.58 -5.34 -19.16
C SER A 455 30.26 -4.85 -17.75
N GLU A 456 30.99 -3.85 -17.26
CA GLU A 456 30.81 -3.28 -15.92
C GLU A 456 29.40 -2.66 -15.75
N LEU A 457 28.91 -1.94 -16.75
CA LEU A 457 27.53 -1.42 -16.73
C LEU A 457 26.50 -2.55 -16.62
N PHE A 458 26.65 -3.61 -17.41
CA PHE A 458 25.69 -4.71 -17.40
C PHE A 458 25.75 -5.54 -16.14
N GLN A 459 26.92 -5.68 -15.51
CA GLN A 459 27.04 -6.28 -14.19
C GLN A 459 26.22 -5.50 -13.15
N HIS A 460 26.30 -4.17 -13.17
CA HIS A 460 25.50 -3.36 -12.26
C HIS A 460 24.00 -3.34 -12.61
N ILE A 461 23.61 -3.37 -13.89
CA ILE A 461 22.20 -3.54 -14.27
C ILE A 461 21.67 -4.88 -13.76
N ALA A 462 22.41 -5.98 -13.95
CA ALA A 462 22.03 -7.28 -13.45
C ALA A 462 21.94 -7.32 -11.91
N ALA A 463 22.93 -6.73 -11.22
CA ALA A 463 22.95 -6.66 -9.76
C ALA A 463 21.78 -5.84 -9.21
N ALA A 464 21.45 -4.69 -9.82
CA ALA A 464 20.29 -3.90 -9.46
C ALA A 464 18.99 -4.70 -9.65
N ALA A 465 18.81 -5.34 -10.81
CA ALA A 465 17.67 -6.21 -11.06
C ALA A 465 17.53 -7.32 -9.99
N ALA A 466 18.63 -8.01 -9.67
CA ALA A 466 18.67 -9.07 -8.68
C ALA A 466 18.30 -8.56 -7.28
N GLY A 467 18.88 -7.44 -6.84
CA GLY A 467 18.62 -6.83 -5.53
C GLY A 467 17.15 -6.42 -5.35
N ALA A 468 16.58 -5.69 -6.31
CA ALA A 468 15.18 -5.28 -6.28
C ALA A 468 14.23 -6.49 -6.30
N VAL A 469 14.50 -7.48 -7.15
CA VAL A 469 13.68 -8.70 -7.22
C VAL A 469 13.78 -9.50 -5.91
N LYS A 470 14.97 -9.62 -5.32
CA LYS A 470 15.18 -10.28 -4.02
C LYS A 470 14.36 -9.60 -2.93
N PHE A 471 14.45 -8.26 -2.82
CA PHE A 471 13.69 -7.47 -1.84
C PHE A 471 12.18 -7.73 -1.95
N PHE A 472 11.59 -7.51 -3.13
CA PHE A 472 10.14 -7.64 -3.30
C PHE A 472 9.64 -9.08 -3.25
N ARG A 473 10.44 -10.06 -3.67
CA ARG A 473 10.10 -11.48 -3.54
C ARG A 473 10.02 -11.87 -2.07
N LEU A 474 11.00 -11.48 -1.26
CA LEU A 474 11.01 -11.78 0.17
C LEU A 474 9.88 -11.05 0.89
N MET A 475 9.61 -9.79 0.53
CA MET A 475 8.53 -8.99 1.14
C MET A 475 7.15 -9.63 0.92
N HIS A 476 6.88 -10.16 -0.27
CA HIS A 476 5.58 -10.70 -0.65
C HIS A 476 5.37 -12.18 -0.31
N ASN A 477 6.45 -12.93 -0.09
CA ASN A 477 6.38 -14.37 0.21
C ASN A 477 6.50 -14.69 1.71
N ASN A 478 6.76 -13.69 2.55
CA ASN A 478 6.86 -13.87 4.00
C ASN A 478 5.77 -13.07 4.72
N GLY A 479 5.55 -13.40 5.98
CA GLY A 479 4.58 -12.71 6.82
C GLY A 479 5.02 -11.31 7.28
N LEU A 480 4.34 -10.81 8.30
CA LEU A 480 4.63 -9.55 8.98
C LEU A 480 5.98 -9.58 9.72
N TRP A 481 6.47 -10.77 10.06
CA TRP A 481 7.65 -10.99 10.88
C TRP A 481 8.68 -11.82 10.13
N LEU A 482 9.81 -11.21 9.82
CA LEU A 482 10.90 -11.84 9.11
C LEU A 482 11.81 -12.54 10.11
N SER A 483 12.17 -13.80 9.83
CA SER A 483 13.29 -14.42 10.53
C SER A 483 14.57 -13.63 10.25
N ARG A 484 15.58 -13.76 11.11
CA ARG A 484 16.88 -13.07 10.92
C ARG A 484 17.50 -13.32 9.55
N VAL A 485 17.43 -14.55 9.05
CA VAL A 485 17.98 -14.92 7.73
C VAL A 485 17.23 -14.17 6.62
N VAL A 486 15.89 -14.20 6.65
CA VAL A 486 15.07 -13.52 5.65
C VAL A 486 15.25 -11.99 5.72
N ALA A 487 15.32 -11.42 6.93
CA ALA A 487 15.55 -9.99 7.14
C ALA A 487 16.92 -9.57 6.61
N HIS A 488 17.98 -10.34 6.87
CA HIS A 488 19.32 -10.11 6.34
C HIS A 488 19.31 -10.15 4.81
N ASP A 489 18.72 -11.19 4.24
CA ASP A 489 18.63 -11.34 2.79
C ASP A 489 17.84 -10.23 2.11
N MET A 490 16.77 -9.74 2.75
CA MET A 490 15.98 -8.62 2.28
C MET A 490 16.78 -7.31 2.37
N ALA A 491 17.49 -7.07 3.47
CA ALA A 491 18.35 -5.90 3.65
C ALA A 491 19.44 -5.85 2.57
N GLU A 492 20.15 -6.96 2.36
CA GLU A 492 21.17 -7.05 1.31
C GLU A 492 20.58 -6.87 -0.09
N GLY A 493 19.34 -7.31 -0.34
CA GLY A 493 18.65 -7.03 -1.60
C GLY A 493 18.40 -5.53 -1.83
N ALA A 494 17.94 -4.81 -0.80
CA ALA A 494 17.77 -3.36 -0.87
C ALA A 494 19.10 -2.62 -1.07
N PHE A 495 20.13 -3.01 -0.30
CA PHE A 495 21.48 -2.44 -0.41
C PHE A 495 22.10 -2.67 -1.79
N GLN A 496 22.06 -3.92 -2.28
CA GLN A 496 22.60 -4.28 -3.60
C GLN A 496 21.98 -3.45 -4.72
N PHE A 497 20.67 -3.18 -4.65
CA PHE A 497 20.04 -2.28 -5.61
C PHE A 497 20.61 -0.85 -5.53
N CYS A 498 20.67 -0.27 -4.33
CA CYS A 498 21.13 1.11 -4.14
C CYS A 498 22.60 1.28 -4.53
N GLU A 499 23.45 0.34 -4.15
CA GLU A 499 24.88 0.31 -4.51
C GLU A 499 25.03 0.24 -6.04
N ALA A 500 24.40 -0.74 -6.69
CA ALA A 500 24.50 -0.89 -8.13
C ALA A 500 23.91 0.32 -8.90
N TYR A 501 22.81 0.90 -8.43
CA TYR A 501 22.23 2.11 -9.03
C TYR A 501 23.20 3.31 -8.92
N THR A 502 23.87 3.46 -7.77
CA THR A 502 24.85 4.53 -7.55
C THR A 502 26.10 4.35 -8.41
N SER A 503 26.56 3.10 -8.59
CA SER A 503 27.64 2.78 -9.52
C SER A 503 27.26 3.10 -10.96
N LEU A 504 26.05 2.75 -11.39
CA LEU A 504 25.53 3.10 -12.72
C LEU A 504 25.49 4.61 -12.96
N ALA A 505 25.01 5.38 -11.97
CA ALA A 505 25.02 6.83 -12.03
C ALA A 505 26.45 7.40 -12.17
N THR A 506 27.40 6.86 -11.41
CA THR A 506 28.82 7.26 -11.46
C THR A 506 29.45 6.94 -12.80
N LEU A 507 29.28 5.72 -13.30
CA LEU A 507 29.85 5.26 -14.57
C LEU A 507 29.29 6.04 -15.76
N CYS A 508 27.98 6.31 -15.77
CA CYS A 508 27.35 7.13 -16.79
C CYS A 508 27.80 8.60 -16.68
N HIS A 509 27.89 9.17 -15.47
CA HIS A 509 28.36 10.54 -15.27
C HIS A 509 29.79 10.75 -15.78
N ASN A 510 30.71 9.84 -15.44
CA ASN A 510 32.11 9.89 -15.89
C ASN A 510 32.23 9.83 -17.43
N ARG A 511 31.24 9.23 -18.10
CA ARG A 511 31.13 9.15 -19.56
C ARG A 511 30.25 10.23 -20.18
N ARG A 512 29.80 11.22 -19.39
CA ARG A 512 28.91 12.30 -19.82
C ARG A 512 27.59 11.79 -20.41
N LEU A 513 27.11 10.65 -19.93
CA LEU A 513 25.82 10.06 -20.28
C LEU A 513 24.77 10.43 -19.22
N SER A 514 23.77 11.23 -19.59
CA SER A 514 22.63 11.55 -18.72
C SER A 514 21.64 10.38 -18.64
N ARG A 515 21.98 9.29 -17.94
CA ARG A 515 21.12 8.09 -17.86
C ARG A 515 20.53 7.92 -16.47
N TYR A 516 21.35 7.58 -15.48
CA TYR A 516 20.87 7.37 -14.11
C TYR A 516 20.97 8.67 -13.31
N THR A 517 19.84 9.11 -12.76
CA THR A 517 19.74 10.31 -11.91
C THR A 517 19.51 9.91 -10.45
N LEU A 518 20.21 10.57 -9.53
CA LEU A 518 20.06 10.32 -8.10
C LEU A 518 18.83 11.09 -7.61
N VAL A 519 17.77 10.36 -7.25
CA VAL A 519 16.46 10.92 -6.87
C VAL A 519 16.13 10.62 -5.41
N PRO A 520 15.30 11.45 -4.73
CA PRO A 520 14.87 11.22 -3.35
C PRO A 520 14.35 9.80 -3.03
N SER A 521 13.72 9.13 -4.00
CA SER A 521 13.23 7.76 -3.81
C SER A 521 14.37 6.73 -3.64
N LEU A 522 15.58 7.00 -4.16
CA LEU A 522 16.75 6.17 -3.90
C LEU A 522 17.10 6.18 -2.41
N HIS A 523 17.13 7.37 -1.80
CA HIS A 523 17.34 7.55 -0.37
C HIS A 523 16.26 6.83 0.46
N TYR A 524 14.99 6.98 0.12
CA TYR A 524 13.91 6.26 0.81
C TYR A 524 13.99 4.75 0.64
N PHE A 525 14.47 4.24 -0.49
CA PHE A 525 14.67 2.81 -0.66
C PHE A 525 15.84 2.30 0.19
N HIS A 526 16.92 3.09 0.31
CA HIS A 526 18.05 2.76 1.17
C HIS A 526 17.69 2.74 2.66
N HIS A 527 16.70 3.53 3.11
CA HIS A 527 16.17 3.42 4.47
C HIS A 527 15.67 2.00 4.82
N PHE A 528 15.12 1.23 3.88
CA PHE A 528 14.71 -0.15 4.18
C PHE A 528 15.91 -1.04 4.55
N TYR A 529 17.07 -0.83 3.94
CA TYR A 529 18.31 -1.50 4.34
C TYR A 529 18.72 -1.08 5.75
N VAL A 530 18.77 0.23 6.02
CA VAL A 530 19.19 0.78 7.33
C VAL A 530 18.28 0.27 8.45
N ASP A 531 16.97 0.27 8.26
CA ASP A 531 16.00 -0.18 9.26
C ASP A 531 16.19 -1.67 9.60
N LEU A 532 16.30 -2.53 8.58
CA LEU A 532 16.50 -3.97 8.76
C LEU A 532 17.86 -4.27 9.39
N LYS A 533 18.92 -3.59 8.94
CA LYS A 533 20.28 -3.71 9.52
C LYS A 533 20.28 -3.31 10.99
N LYS A 534 19.63 -2.20 11.35
CA LYS A 534 19.51 -1.74 12.74
C LYS A 534 18.79 -2.76 13.60
N ALA A 535 17.67 -3.31 13.12
CA ALA A 535 16.95 -4.38 13.83
C ALA A 535 17.79 -5.66 13.99
N LEU A 536 18.59 -6.02 12.98
CA LEU A 536 19.49 -7.19 13.02
C LEU A 536 20.68 -7.02 13.97
N SER A 537 21.08 -5.78 14.28
CA SER A 537 22.26 -5.50 15.13
C SER A 537 22.13 -6.08 16.54
N ASN A 538 20.91 -6.20 17.07
CA ASN A 538 20.67 -6.92 18.31
C ASN A 538 20.50 -8.42 18.01
N PRO A 539 21.39 -9.32 18.51
CA PRO A 539 21.29 -10.76 18.27
C PRO A 539 20.07 -11.41 18.93
N GLN A 540 19.45 -10.76 19.92
CA GLN A 540 18.24 -11.26 20.59
C GLN A 540 16.97 -11.11 19.74
N ASN A 541 17.01 -10.25 18.71
CA ASN A 541 15.89 -10.03 17.81
C ASN A 541 15.73 -11.24 16.87
N GLN A 542 14.80 -12.13 17.17
CA GLN A 542 14.53 -13.32 16.34
C GLN A 542 13.61 -13.02 15.15
N TYR A 543 12.67 -12.09 15.36
CA TYR A 543 11.62 -11.70 14.41
C TYR A 543 11.64 -10.19 14.20
N ILE A 544 11.76 -9.76 12.95
CA ILE A 544 11.95 -8.35 12.56
C ILE A 544 10.75 -7.88 11.74
N SER A 545 10.31 -6.63 11.92
CA SER A 545 9.16 -6.11 11.20
C SER A 545 9.41 -6.07 9.69
N SER A 546 8.49 -6.67 8.93
CA SER A 546 8.51 -6.63 7.47
C SER A 546 8.08 -5.26 6.95
N PRO A 547 8.77 -4.70 5.92
CA PRO A 547 8.31 -3.53 5.18
C PRO A 547 6.89 -3.69 4.59
N ALA A 548 6.39 -4.93 4.45
CA ALA A 548 5.04 -5.23 3.97
C ALA A 548 3.94 -4.58 4.83
N LEU A 549 4.20 -4.30 6.13
CA LEU A 549 3.25 -3.60 7.00
C LEU A 549 2.86 -2.22 6.44
N ALA A 550 3.78 -1.58 5.72
CA ALA A 550 3.59 -0.26 5.11
C ALA A 550 3.20 -0.30 3.62
N ASN A 551 3.09 -1.48 3.00
CA ASN A 551 2.84 -1.64 1.57
C ASN A 551 1.47 -1.10 1.14
N CYS A 552 1.43 -0.21 0.15
CA CYS A 552 0.18 0.40 -0.35
C CYS A 552 -0.36 -0.23 -1.65
N GLU A 553 0.17 -1.35 -2.15
CA GLU A 553 -0.36 -1.99 -3.37
C GLU A 553 -1.87 -2.30 -3.29
N GLY A 554 -2.30 -2.91 -2.18
CA GLY A 554 -3.71 -3.20 -1.94
C GLY A 554 -4.53 -1.92 -1.64
N ASP A 555 -3.87 -0.87 -1.17
CA ASP A 555 -4.54 0.41 -0.93
C ASP A 555 -4.85 1.13 -2.25
N GLU A 556 -3.93 1.13 -3.23
CA GLU A 556 -4.14 1.72 -4.56
C GLU A 556 -5.33 1.08 -5.31
N ASP A 557 -5.49 -0.25 -5.23
CA ASP A 557 -6.67 -0.93 -5.77
C ASP A 557 -7.95 -0.48 -5.05
N TYR A 558 -7.92 -0.34 -3.72
CA TYR A 558 -9.07 0.13 -2.95
C TYR A 558 -9.44 1.58 -3.30
N ILE A 559 -8.46 2.49 -3.41
CA ILE A 559 -8.67 3.86 -3.88
C ILE A 559 -9.35 3.85 -5.25
N GLY A 560 -8.83 3.06 -6.20
CA GLY A 560 -9.41 2.93 -7.54
C GLY A 560 -10.87 2.46 -7.52
N LYS A 561 -11.19 1.50 -6.65
CA LYS A 561 -12.54 0.97 -6.39
C LYS A 561 -13.48 2.05 -5.82
N ILE A 562 -13.06 2.80 -4.80
CA ILE A 562 -13.88 3.87 -4.22
C ILE A 562 -14.06 5.03 -5.19
N CYS A 563 -13.00 5.46 -5.88
CA CYS A 563 -13.09 6.48 -6.92
C CYS A 563 -13.99 6.06 -8.09
N LYS A 564 -14.06 4.76 -8.42
CA LYS A 564 -15.04 4.27 -9.39
C LYS A 564 -16.47 4.50 -8.92
N ILE A 565 -16.76 4.30 -7.64
CA ILE A 565 -18.09 4.61 -7.07
C ILE A 565 -18.35 6.12 -7.13
N SER A 566 -17.36 6.93 -6.74
CA SER A 566 -17.48 8.40 -6.69
C SER A 566 -17.65 9.06 -8.06
N ARG A 567 -17.29 8.39 -9.17
CA ARG A 567 -17.53 8.89 -10.54
C ARG A 567 -19.00 8.83 -10.97
N HIS A 568 -19.84 8.07 -10.27
CA HIS A 568 -21.24 7.86 -10.66
C HIS A 568 -22.23 8.63 -9.78
N VAL A 569 -21.75 9.56 -8.97
CA VAL A 569 -22.56 10.39 -8.07
C VAL A 569 -22.50 11.85 -8.47
N HIS A 570 -23.54 12.62 -8.12
CA HIS A 570 -23.59 14.05 -8.41
C HIS A 570 -22.47 14.82 -7.66
N PRO A 571 -21.78 15.80 -8.29
CA PRO A 571 -20.64 16.51 -7.69
C PRO A 571 -20.92 17.19 -6.35
N LEU A 572 -22.12 17.73 -6.16
CA LEU A 572 -22.49 18.46 -4.94
C LEU A 572 -22.70 17.56 -3.71
N VAL A 573 -22.91 16.27 -3.91
CA VAL A 573 -23.23 15.30 -2.84
C VAL A 573 -22.26 14.11 -2.85
N THR A 574 -21.10 14.27 -3.48
CA THR A 574 -20.14 13.16 -3.71
C THR A 574 -19.72 12.49 -2.41
N ASN A 575 -19.42 13.25 -1.35
CA ASN A 575 -19.03 12.68 -0.05
C ASN A 575 -20.12 11.75 0.51
N ARG A 576 -21.35 12.23 0.67
CA ARG A 576 -22.45 11.41 1.21
C ARG A 576 -22.82 10.23 0.31
N ARG A 577 -23.02 10.49 -0.99
CA ARG A 577 -23.54 9.47 -1.92
C ARG A 577 -22.52 8.38 -2.23
N THR A 578 -21.23 8.70 -2.23
CA THR A 578 -20.20 7.67 -2.37
C THR A 578 -20.24 6.71 -1.19
N ILE A 579 -20.38 7.24 0.04
CA ILE A 579 -20.52 6.42 1.26
C ILE A 579 -21.80 5.56 1.20
N ASP A 580 -22.95 6.14 0.86
CA ASP A 580 -24.21 5.38 0.77
C ASP A 580 -24.10 4.20 -0.22
N ARG A 581 -23.56 4.44 -1.43
CA ARG A 581 -23.36 3.39 -2.44
C ARG A 581 -22.29 2.38 -2.05
N PHE A 582 -21.25 2.82 -1.34
CA PHE A 582 -20.24 1.94 -0.78
C PHE A 582 -20.88 0.96 0.23
N LEU A 583 -21.77 1.43 1.11
CA LEU A 583 -22.44 0.57 2.10
C LEU A 583 -23.34 -0.49 1.45
N VAL A 584 -24.00 -0.16 0.34
CA VAL A 584 -24.75 -1.15 -0.46
C VAL A 584 -23.81 -2.21 -1.01
N ARG A 585 -22.71 -1.80 -1.67
CA ARG A 585 -21.73 -2.73 -2.22
C ARG A 585 -21.10 -3.62 -1.14
N MET A 586 -20.76 -3.03 0.00
CA MET A 586 -20.15 -3.77 1.10
C MET A 586 -21.09 -4.81 1.74
N ASN A 587 -22.41 -4.61 1.67
CA ASN A 587 -23.35 -5.61 2.14
C ASN A 587 -23.12 -6.95 1.43
N PHE A 588 -23.11 -6.92 0.09
CA PHE A 588 -22.90 -8.11 -0.73
C PHE A 588 -21.50 -8.70 -0.56
N VAL A 589 -20.45 -7.87 -0.50
CA VAL A 589 -19.09 -8.37 -0.25
C VAL A 589 -18.99 -9.12 1.08
N MET A 590 -19.73 -8.66 2.10
CA MET A 590 -19.73 -9.27 3.43
C MET A 590 -20.61 -10.52 3.52
N GLU A 591 -21.56 -10.71 2.60
CA GLU A 591 -22.41 -11.89 2.46
C GLU A 591 -21.72 -12.98 1.62
N GLU A 592 -21.14 -12.63 0.46
CA GLU A 592 -20.40 -13.55 -0.42
C GLU A 592 -19.23 -14.23 0.27
N GLY A 593 -18.59 -13.56 1.23
CA GLY A 593 -17.46 -14.12 1.99
C GLY A 593 -17.84 -14.90 3.25
N ALA A 594 -19.14 -15.08 3.52
CA ALA A 594 -19.68 -15.89 4.63
C ALA A 594 -20.25 -17.24 4.15
N ALA A 595 -20.47 -17.39 2.84
CA ALA A 595 -20.61 -18.68 2.16
C ALA A 595 -19.22 -19.22 1.79
#